data_AF-A0A257PGT5-F1
#
_entry.id   AF-A0A257PGT5-F1
#
_cell.length_a   1.000
_cell.length_b   1.000
_cell.length_c   1.000
_cell.angle_alpha   90.00
_cell.angle_beta   90.00
_cell.angle_gamma   90.00
#
_symmetry.space_group_name_H-M   'P 1'
#
loop_
_entity.id
_entity.type
_entity.pdbx_description
1 polymer ?
#
loop_
_entity_poly.entity_id
_entity_poly.type
_entity_poly.pdbx_seq_one_letter_code
_entity_poly.pdbx_strand_id
1 'polypeptide(L)'
;MILLLLLLPLGAGVELLLVGLPPMALGWLEGPFAAGVLALALGWTVEPFAAARLVWLAGVAALVAPAVLALAWLQPAALATLAALACMGGGLVRGWSGEIGAGFVAGICGGVAMAFSPEATPIVLLGLGAFGWRGVASPLGAVRTAMAAGLFDTLGFILAFDSPPGGFLAAAGGRLSIVHVALAFLLLLAAALGWRLEKRAQAWARHAADGLLPAAALLWVALFPRAAWAALAFAPVAGGMLPGRLLPALAALAYALWRAQAGRARRAWGYLACCLAAGLTLGVASPFMAAATSSMAAALLPLALSEASLRLTARAGL
;
A
#
# COMPACT_ATOMS: atom_id res chain seq x y z
N MET A 1 7.67 10.32 -12.74
CA MET A 1 7.69 9.17 -13.65
C MET A 1 6.79 8.03 -13.18
N ILE A 2 7.04 7.40 -12.02
CA ILE A 2 6.18 6.31 -11.47
C ILE A 2 4.71 6.73 -11.31
N LEU A 3 4.46 7.95 -10.81
CA LEU A 3 3.11 8.50 -10.65
C LEU A 3 2.37 8.66 -12.00
N LEU A 4 3.10 9.02 -13.05
CA LEU A 4 2.58 9.20 -14.41
C LEU A 4 2.24 7.84 -15.04
N LEU A 5 3.01 6.80 -14.70
CA LEU A 5 2.76 5.41 -15.10
C LEU A 5 1.57 4.79 -14.35
N LEU A 6 1.34 5.16 -13.09
CA LEU A 6 0.18 4.71 -12.30
C LEU A 6 -1.14 5.36 -12.71
N LEU A 7 -1.09 6.52 -13.37
CA LEU A 7 -2.28 7.23 -13.87
C LEU A 7 -2.68 6.82 -15.30
N LEU A 8 -1.81 6.09 -16.02
CA LEU A 8 -2.12 5.57 -17.36
C LEU A 8 -3.31 4.58 -17.41
N PRO A 9 -3.52 3.68 -16.42
CA PRO A 9 -4.67 2.78 -16.41
C PRO A 9 -5.99 3.43 -15.93
N LEU A 10 -6.00 4.71 -15.55
CA LEU A 10 -7.21 5.42 -15.06
C LEU A 10 -8.20 5.87 -16.17
N GLY A 11 -8.17 5.23 -17.34
CA GLY A 11 -9.32 5.16 -18.25
C GLY A 11 -10.10 6.46 -18.48
N ALA A 12 -9.48 7.44 -19.14
CA ALA A 12 -10.16 8.50 -19.90
C ALA A 12 -9.21 9.14 -20.93
N GLY A 13 -7.91 9.28 -20.59
CA GLY A 13 -6.91 9.88 -21.48
C GLY A 13 -6.28 8.92 -22.50
N VAL A 14 -6.25 7.62 -22.21
CA VAL A 14 -5.65 6.60 -23.11
C VAL A 14 -6.65 6.16 -24.19
N GLU A 15 -7.96 6.18 -23.92
CA GLU A 15 -8.98 5.98 -24.95
C GLU A 15 -8.91 7.06 -26.04
N LEU A 16 -8.49 8.29 -25.71
CA LEU A 16 -8.32 9.40 -26.64
C LEU A 16 -7.03 9.32 -27.49
N LEU A 17 -5.98 8.64 -27.00
CA LEU A 17 -4.72 8.44 -27.72
C LEU A 17 -4.67 7.13 -28.53
N LEU A 18 -5.56 6.17 -28.24
CA LEU A 18 -5.61 4.84 -28.85
C LEU A 18 -6.97 4.53 -29.49
N VAL A 19 -7.63 5.55 -30.07
CA VAL A 19 -8.82 5.39 -30.92
C VAL A 19 -8.42 4.58 -32.17
N GLY A 20 -8.53 3.25 -32.10
CA GLY A 20 -8.27 2.37 -33.24
C GLY A 20 -7.74 0.98 -32.90
N LEU A 21 -7.29 0.72 -31.67
CA LEU A 21 -6.94 -0.64 -31.26
C LEU A 21 -8.20 -1.41 -30.83
N PRO A 22 -8.38 -2.66 -31.28
CA PRO A 22 -9.50 -3.48 -30.81
C PRO A 22 -9.38 -3.63 -29.27
N PRO A 23 -10.50 -3.66 -28.53
CA PRO A 23 -10.50 -3.78 -27.06
C PRO A 23 -9.75 -5.02 -26.56
N MET A 24 -9.60 -6.05 -27.41
CA MET A 24 -8.69 -7.16 -27.13
C MET A 24 -7.22 -6.72 -27.06
N ALA A 25 -6.68 -5.88 -27.94
CA ALA A 25 -5.25 -5.52 -27.89
C ALA A 25 -4.86 -4.69 -26.65
N LEU A 26 -5.78 -3.88 -26.12
CA LEU A 26 -5.57 -3.07 -24.91
C LEU A 26 -5.44 -3.93 -23.65
N GLY A 27 -6.34 -4.90 -23.46
CA GLY A 27 -6.30 -5.81 -22.29
C GLY A 27 -5.03 -6.68 -22.22
N TRP A 28 -4.37 -6.95 -23.34
CA TRP A 28 -3.13 -7.75 -23.37
C TRP A 28 -1.89 -6.96 -22.93
N LEU A 29 -1.93 -5.62 -23.03
CA LEU A 29 -0.82 -4.76 -22.64
C LEU A 29 -0.92 -4.29 -21.19
N GLU A 30 -2.14 -4.15 -20.66
CA GLU A 30 -2.40 -3.66 -19.30
C GLU A 30 -1.78 -4.56 -18.22
N GLY A 31 -1.93 -5.89 -18.35
CA GLY A 31 -1.40 -6.87 -17.41
C GLY A 31 0.13 -6.81 -17.26
N PRO A 32 0.90 -7.00 -18.34
CA PRO A 32 2.36 -6.89 -18.32
C PRO A 32 2.85 -5.52 -17.87
N PHE A 33 2.17 -4.45 -18.27
CA PHE A 33 2.52 -3.10 -17.84
C PHE A 33 2.34 -2.93 -16.33
N ALA A 34 1.20 -3.32 -15.77
CA ALA A 34 0.95 -3.27 -14.32
C ALA A 34 1.96 -4.14 -13.54
N ALA A 35 2.37 -5.29 -14.09
CA ALA A 35 3.42 -6.13 -13.50
C ALA A 35 4.78 -5.42 -13.48
N GLY A 36 5.14 -4.73 -14.57
CA GLY A 36 6.35 -3.91 -14.64
C GLY A 36 6.34 -2.74 -13.65
N VAL A 37 5.20 -2.05 -13.52
CA VAL A 37 5.03 -0.98 -12.53
C VAL A 37 5.14 -1.53 -11.11
N LEU A 38 4.55 -2.68 -10.81
CA LEU A 38 4.71 -3.36 -9.52
C LEU A 38 6.18 -3.70 -9.25
N ALA A 39 6.91 -4.22 -10.24
CA ALA A 39 8.32 -4.57 -10.09
C ALA A 39 9.18 -3.34 -9.73
N LEU A 40 8.95 -2.21 -10.42
CA LEU A 40 9.61 -0.94 -10.13
C LEU A 40 9.22 -0.40 -8.75
N ALA A 41 7.94 -0.48 -8.39
CA ALA A 41 7.43 -0.07 -7.10
C ALA A 41 8.09 -0.85 -5.95
N LEU A 42 8.21 -2.17 -6.08
CA LEU A 42 8.85 -3.02 -5.07
C LEU A 42 10.35 -2.76 -4.97
N GLY A 43 11.04 -2.56 -6.11
CA GLY A 43 12.44 -2.13 -6.09
C GLY A 43 12.61 -0.82 -5.34
N TRP A 44 11.78 0.18 -5.64
CA TRP A 44 11.80 1.45 -4.92
C TRP A 44 11.49 1.29 -3.44
N THR A 45 10.56 0.43 -3.05
CA THR A 45 10.21 0.21 -1.63
C THR A 45 11.33 -0.42 -0.83
N VAL A 46 12.15 -1.28 -1.45
CA VAL A 46 13.21 -2.01 -0.75
C VAL A 46 14.57 -1.33 -0.83
N GLU A 47 14.77 -0.42 -1.78
CA GLU A 47 16.02 0.35 -1.95
C GLU A 47 16.60 0.95 -0.65
N PRO A 48 15.81 1.51 0.29
CA PRO A 48 16.36 2.05 1.55
C PRO A 48 16.97 1.01 2.48
N PHE A 49 16.72 -0.27 2.25
CA PHE A 49 17.07 -1.34 3.18
C PHE A 49 17.98 -2.42 2.60
N ALA A 50 18.01 -2.58 1.28
CA ALA A 50 18.82 -3.59 0.60
C ALA A 50 20.09 -2.99 -0.02
N ALA A 51 21.11 -3.81 -0.22
CA ALA A 51 22.28 -3.41 -1.00
C ALA A 51 21.83 -3.04 -2.42
N ALA A 52 22.33 -1.91 -2.96
CA ALA A 52 21.93 -1.38 -4.27
C ALA A 52 21.96 -2.44 -5.40
N ARG A 53 22.99 -3.31 -5.40
CA ARG A 53 23.16 -4.40 -6.36
C ARG A 53 22.09 -5.50 -6.29
N LEU A 54 21.27 -5.54 -5.23
CA LEU A 54 20.24 -6.56 -4.98
C LEU A 54 18.82 -6.01 -5.15
N VAL A 55 18.64 -4.70 -5.30
CA VAL A 55 17.30 -4.06 -5.36
C VAL A 55 16.44 -4.62 -6.51
N TRP A 56 17.06 -4.92 -7.66
CA TRP A 56 16.36 -5.49 -8.82
C TRP A 56 15.74 -6.87 -8.55
N LEU A 57 16.23 -7.61 -7.55
CA LEU A 57 15.69 -8.94 -7.20
C LEU A 57 14.26 -8.85 -6.71
N ALA A 58 13.85 -7.75 -6.06
CA ALA A 58 12.45 -7.57 -5.67
C ALA A 58 11.54 -7.55 -6.90
N GLY A 59 11.96 -6.84 -7.95
CA GLY A 59 11.22 -6.76 -9.21
C GLY A 59 11.17 -8.10 -9.94
N VAL A 60 12.31 -8.79 -10.09
CA VAL A 60 12.35 -10.10 -10.76
C VAL A 60 11.54 -11.14 -9.99
N ALA A 61 11.67 -11.20 -8.66
CA ALA A 61 10.90 -12.13 -7.84
C ALA A 61 9.39 -11.90 -7.95
N ALA A 62 8.95 -10.64 -8.05
CA ALA A 62 7.56 -10.31 -8.26
C ALA A 62 7.05 -10.76 -9.64
N LEU A 63 7.83 -10.52 -10.70
CA LEU A 63 7.44 -10.88 -12.08
C LEU A 63 7.34 -12.39 -12.30
N VAL A 64 8.10 -13.20 -11.58
CA VAL A 64 8.03 -14.67 -11.67
C VAL A 64 7.07 -15.30 -10.66
N ALA A 65 6.48 -14.50 -9.75
CA ALA A 65 5.58 -15.01 -8.73
C ALA A 65 4.28 -15.52 -9.39
N PRO A 66 3.87 -16.79 -9.15
CA PRO A 66 2.69 -17.36 -9.80
C PRO A 66 1.39 -16.57 -9.55
N ALA A 67 1.25 -15.96 -8.36
CA ALA A 67 0.09 -15.14 -8.04
C ALA A 67 0.05 -13.81 -8.82
N VAL A 68 1.22 -13.20 -9.05
CA VAL A 68 1.35 -11.96 -9.85
C VAL A 68 1.07 -12.25 -11.32
N LEU A 69 1.65 -13.33 -11.86
CA LEU A 69 1.36 -13.77 -13.22
C LEU A 69 -0.13 -14.05 -13.41
N ALA A 70 -0.78 -14.75 -12.47
CA ALA A 70 -2.21 -15.01 -12.54
C ALA A 70 -3.04 -13.70 -12.55
N LEU A 71 -2.71 -12.71 -11.71
CA LEU A 71 -3.41 -11.42 -11.72
C LEU A 71 -3.15 -10.62 -12.99
N ALA A 72 -1.94 -10.66 -13.55
CA ALA A 72 -1.62 -9.94 -14.78
C ALA A 72 -2.56 -10.34 -15.93
N TRP A 73 -2.98 -11.62 -15.98
CA TRP A 73 -3.90 -12.11 -17.01
C TRP A 73 -5.38 -11.97 -16.63
N LEU A 74 -5.73 -12.14 -15.35
CA LEU A 74 -7.12 -12.25 -14.92
C LEU A 74 -7.70 -10.94 -14.39
N GLN A 75 -6.88 -10.10 -13.76
CA GLN A 75 -7.31 -8.89 -13.03
C GLN A 75 -6.21 -7.80 -13.04
N PRO A 76 -5.96 -7.14 -14.19
CA PRO A 76 -4.90 -6.13 -14.31
C PRO A 76 -5.06 -4.96 -13.33
N ALA A 77 -6.32 -4.56 -13.06
CA ALA A 77 -6.64 -3.52 -12.07
C ALA A 77 -6.19 -3.89 -10.64
N ALA A 78 -6.34 -5.16 -10.24
CA ALA A 78 -5.88 -5.64 -8.95
C ALA A 78 -4.33 -5.55 -8.85
N LEU A 79 -3.63 -5.79 -9.96
CA LEU A 79 -2.19 -5.67 -10.03
C LEU A 79 -1.73 -4.20 -9.96
N ALA A 80 -2.46 -3.28 -10.59
CA ALA A 80 -2.24 -1.85 -10.46
C ALA A 80 -2.48 -1.36 -9.02
N THR A 81 -3.50 -1.88 -8.33
CA THR A 81 -3.71 -1.63 -6.89
C THR A 81 -2.51 -2.10 -6.07
N LEU A 82 -1.97 -3.29 -6.34
CA LEU A 82 -0.77 -3.77 -5.65
C LEU A 82 0.45 -2.89 -5.92
N ALA A 83 0.63 -2.42 -7.15
CA ALA A 83 1.72 -1.51 -7.50
C ALA A 83 1.59 -0.17 -6.75
N ALA A 84 0.37 0.38 -6.69
CA ALA A 84 0.08 1.59 -5.93
C ALA A 84 0.33 1.38 -4.42
N LEU A 85 -0.10 0.25 -3.84
CA LEU A 85 0.18 -0.08 -2.45
C LEU A 85 1.68 -0.29 -2.18
N ALA A 86 2.41 -0.91 -3.10
CA ALA A 86 3.86 -1.07 -3.00
C ALA A 86 4.55 0.31 -2.99
N CYS A 87 4.18 1.21 -3.91
CA CYS A 87 4.64 2.60 -3.89
C CYS A 87 4.25 3.30 -2.59
N MET A 88 3.01 3.17 -2.12
CA MET A 88 2.62 3.74 -0.82
C MET A 88 3.56 3.27 0.29
N GLY A 89 3.88 1.97 0.35
CA GLY A 89 4.86 1.41 1.28
C GLY A 89 6.24 2.06 1.19
N GLY A 90 6.77 2.24 -0.03
CA GLY A 90 8.07 2.89 -0.25
C GLY A 90 8.08 4.36 0.17
N GLY A 91 6.96 5.06 -0.01
CA GLY A 91 6.76 6.43 0.44
C GLY A 91 6.63 6.53 1.96
N LEU A 92 5.94 5.58 2.61
CA LEU A 92 5.85 5.49 4.07
C LEU A 92 7.21 5.26 4.72
N VAL A 93 8.00 4.34 4.15
CA VAL A 93 9.35 4.02 4.62
C VAL A 93 10.27 5.25 4.59
N ARG A 94 10.23 6.01 3.51
CA ARG A 94 11.00 7.25 3.38
C ARG A 94 10.38 8.39 4.19
N GLY A 95 9.07 8.42 4.31
CA GLY A 95 8.39 9.33 5.24
C GLY A 95 8.87 9.13 6.68
N TRP A 96 9.25 7.90 7.06
CA TRP A 96 9.78 7.59 8.39
C TRP A 96 11.14 8.22 8.68
N SER A 97 11.93 8.60 7.67
CA SER A 97 13.14 9.42 7.83
C SER A 97 12.85 10.92 7.92
N GLY A 98 11.59 11.34 7.78
CA GLY A 98 11.17 12.74 7.81
C GLY A 98 10.98 13.37 6.42
N GLU A 99 11.11 12.60 5.33
CA GLU A 99 10.96 13.10 3.97
C GLU A 99 9.50 13.45 3.65
N ILE A 100 9.18 14.75 3.66
CA ILE A 100 7.82 15.26 3.41
C ILE A 100 7.32 14.87 2.02
N GLY A 101 8.17 14.98 0.99
CA GLY A 101 7.82 14.62 -0.38
C GLY A 101 7.45 13.14 -0.53
N ALA A 102 8.16 12.25 0.17
CA ALA A 102 7.84 10.83 0.20
C ALA A 102 6.51 10.55 0.90
N GLY A 103 6.19 11.28 1.96
CA GLY A 103 4.87 11.25 2.60
C GLY A 103 3.75 11.64 1.62
N PHE A 104 3.90 12.73 0.88
CA PHE A 104 2.94 13.15 -0.13
C PHE A 104 2.73 12.09 -1.22
N VAL A 105 3.82 11.51 -1.74
CA VAL A 105 3.76 10.39 -2.71
C VAL A 105 3.05 9.18 -2.12
N ALA A 106 3.29 8.84 -0.84
CA ALA A 106 2.56 7.76 -0.17
C ALA A 106 1.06 8.02 -0.13
N GLY A 107 0.67 9.26 0.15
CA GLY A 107 -0.71 9.74 0.10
C GLY A 107 -1.34 9.54 -1.27
N ILE A 108 -0.68 10.01 -2.33
CA ILE A 108 -1.16 9.86 -3.70
C ILE A 108 -1.34 8.39 -4.05
N CYS A 109 -0.32 7.57 -3.82
CA CYS A 109 -0.37 6.15 -4.15
C CYS A 109 -1.44 5.41 -3.33
N GLY A 110 -1.68 5.80 -2.07
CA GLY A 110 -2.80 5.29 -1.27
C GLY A 110 -4.16 5.68 -1.85
N GLY A 111 -4.31 6.91 -2.34
CA GLY A 111 -5.53 7.38 -3.01
C GLY A 111 -5.79 6.64 -4.32
N VAL A 112 -4.75 6.45 -5.13
CA VAL A 112 -4.82 5.65 -6.36
C VAL A 112 -5.21 4.20 -6.05
N ALA A 113 -4.64 3.59 -5.00
CA ALA A 113 -4.99 2.24 -4.61
C ALA A 113 -6.47 2.12 -4.21
N MET A 114 -6.98 3.06 -3.41
CA MET A 114 -8.39 3.14 -3.02
C MET A 114 -9.31 3.39 -4.21
N ALA A 115 -8.84 4.11 -5.23
CA ALA A 115 -9.58 4.35 -6.46
C ALA A 115 -9.75 3.09 -7.30
N PHE A 116 -8.67 2.34 -7.49
CA PHE A 116 -8.73 1.08 -8.24
C PHE A 116 -9.50 -0.01 -7.50
N SER A 117 -9.36 -0.08 -6.17
CA SER A 117 -10.18 -0.96 -5.35
C SER A 117 -10.45 -0.35 -3.97
N PRO A 118 -11.72 -0.09 -3.61
CA PRO A 118 -12.10 0.30 -2.25
C PRO A 118 -11.67 -0.71 -1.18
N GLU A 119 -11.42 -1.98 -1.55
CA GLU A 119 -10.93 -3.03 -0.65
C GLU A 119 -9.47 -2.79 -0.22
N ALA A 120 -8.76 -1.87 -0.89
CA ALA A 120 -7.45 -1.40 -0.44
C ALA A 120 -7.53 -0.46 0.77
N THR A 121 -8.71 0.11 1.07
CA THR A 121 -8.91 1.07 2.16
C THR A 121 -8.36 0.59 3.52
N PRO A 122 -8.62 -0.65 3.98
CA PRO A 122 -8.07 -1.13 5.24
C PRO A 122 -6.54 -1.17 5.24
N ILE A 123 -5.91 -1.54 4.11
CA ILE A 123 -4.45 -1.58 3.98
C ILE A 123 -3.87 -0.16 4.03
N VAL A 124 -4.50 0.79 3.32
CA VAL A 124 -4.11 2.20 3.34
C VAL A 124 -4.21 2.75 4.77
N LEU A 125 -5.34 2.52 5.45
CA LEU A 125 -5.55 2.94 6.83
C LEU A 125 -4.55 2.30 7.81
N LEU A 126 -4.22 1.02 7.64
CA LEU A 126 -3.20 0.34 8.43
C LEU A 126 -1.82 0.97 8.24
N GLY A 127 -1.45 1.29 6.99
CA GLY A 127 -0.20 1.99 6.68
C GLY A 127 -0.12 3.37 7.33
N LEU A 128 -1.20 4.15 7.24
CA LEU A 128 -1.32 5.46 7.91
C LEU A 128 -1.26 5.32 9.43
N GLY A 129 -1.93 4.31 10.00
CA GLY A 129 -1.93 4.02 11.43
C GLY A 129 -0.55 3.62 11.96
N ALA A 130 0.19 2.77 11.23
CA ALA A 130 1.57 2.41 11.56
C ALA A 130 2.48 3.65 11.58
N PHE A 131 2.24 4.58 10.65
CA PHE A 131 2.94 5.85 10.62
C PHE A 131 2.57 6.77 11.81
N GLY A 132 1.29 6.77 12.21
CA GLY A 132 0.80 7.45 13.41
C GLY A 132 1.49 6.98 14.69
N TRP A 133 1.72 5.67 14.86
CA TRP A 133 2.45 5.13 16.02
C TRP A 133 3.86 5.72 16.11
N ARG A 134 4.59 5.84 15.00
CA ARG A 134 5.95 6.43 15.01
C ARG A 134 5.94 7.88 15.51
N GLY A 135 4.84 8.62 15.30
CA GLY A 135 4.62 9.98 15.82
C GLY A 135 4.90 10.10 17.32
N VAL A 136 4.61 9.04 18.09
CA VAL A 136 4.85 8.99 19.54
C VAL A 136 6.35 9.11 19.87
N ALA A 137 7.20 8.54 19.03
CA ALA A 137 8.65 8.50 19.23
C ALA A 137 9.39 9.64 18.52
N SER A 138 8.80 10.27 17.50
CA SER A 138 9.44 11.31 16.71
C SER A 138 8.39 12.24 16.08
N PRO A 139 8.58 13.58 16.11
CA PRO A 139 7.62 14.51 15.53
C PRO A 139 7.57 14.37 14.01
N LEU A 140 6.44 13.87 13.50
CA LEU A 140 6.23 13.58 12.07
C LEU A 140 5.01 14.29 11.49
N GLY A 141 4.46 15.30 12.20
CA GLY A 141 3.24 16.00 11.81
C GLY A 141 3.27 16.59 10.40
N ALA A 142 4.40 17.13 9.95
CA ALA A 142 4.53 17.66 8.58
C ALA A 142 4.38 16.55 7.53
N VAL A 143 5.05 15.40 7.73
CA VAL A 143 4.96 14.24 6.83
C VAL A 143 3.54 13.64 6.84
N ARG A 144 2.94 13.53 8.02
CA ARG A 144 1.53 13.08 8.18
C ARG A 144 0.56 13.96 7.42
N THR A 145 0.74 15.28 7.53
CA THR A 145 -0.11 16.25 6.84
C THR A 145 0.07 16.16 5.32
N ALA A 146 1.31 16.09 4.84
CA ALA A 146 1.59 15.93 3.42
C ALA A 146 1.00 14.62 2.86
N MET A 147 1.13 13.52 3.60
CA MET A 147 0.54 12.25 3.23
C MET A 147 -0.99 12.29 3.16
N ALA A 148 -1.65 12.86 4.17
CA ALA A 148 -3.10 13.03 4.14
C ALA A 148 -3.55 13.99 3.03
N ALA A 149 -2.74 15.02 2.71
CA ALA A 149 -3.02 15.93 1.60
C ALA A 149 -2.94 15.22 0.26
N GLY A 150 -1.89 14.43 0.00
CA GLY A 150 -1.77 13.66 -1.24
C GLY A 150 -2.92 12.65 -1.43
N LEU A 151 -3.37 12.03 -0.34
CA LEU A 151 -4.54 11.16 -0.33
C LEU A 151 -5.83 11.92 -0.69
N PHE A 152 -6.06 13.06 -0.03
CA PHE A 152 -7.23 13.91 -0.28
C PHE A 152 -7.25 14.46 -1.70
N ASP A 153 -6.13 15.01 -2.17
CA ASP A 153 -5.98 15.56 -3.52
C ASP A 153 -6.29 14.49 -4.57
N THR A 154 -5.77 13.28 -4.39
CA THR A 154 -5.97 12.18 -5.34
C THR A 154 -7.42 11.73 -5.39
N LEU A 155 -8.04 11.48 -4.24
CA LEU A 155 -9.43 11.04 -4.20
C LEU A 155 -10.38 12.15 -4.67
N GLY A 156 -10.11 13.41 -4.31
CA GLY A 156 -10.87 14.57 -4.76
C GLY A 156 -10.75 14.78 -6.27
N PHE A 157 -9.53 14.66 -6.81
CA PHE A 157 -9.28 14.74 -8.24
C PHE A 157 -10.02 13.62 -8.98
N ILE A 158 -9.84 12.35 -8.58
CA ILE A 158 -10.48 11.21 -9.23
C ILE A 158 -12.01 11.35 -9.19
N LEU A 159 -12.60 11.75 -8.05
CA LEU A 159 -14.04 11.98 -7.94
C LEU A 159 -14.55 13.07 -8.89
N ALA A 160 -13.73 14.09 -9.18
CA ALA A 160 -14.09 15.15 -10.10
C ALA A 160 -14.10 14.70 -11.58
N PHE A 161 -13.29 13.70 -11.95
CA PHE A 161 -13.20 13.19 -13.32
C PHE A 161 -14.06 11.94 -13.58
N ASP A 162 -14.25 11.09 -12.57
CA ASP A 162 -15.03 9.85 -12.66
C ASP A 162 -16.15 9.85 -11.61
N SER A 163 -17.23 10.58 -11.91
CA SER A 163 -18.39 10.68 -11.04
C SER A 163 -19.17 9.34 -11.01
N PRO A 164 -19.54 8.82 -9.82
CA PRO A 164 -20.16 7.51 -9.70
C PRO A 164 -21.56 7.47 -10.37
N PRO A 165 -21.90 6.38 -11.08
CA PRO A 165 -23.25 6.21 -11.64
C PRO A 165 -24.26 6.11 -10.49
N GLY A 166 -25.20 7.06 -10.43
CA GLY A 166 -26.13 7.23 -9.30
C GLY A 166 -25.88 8.50 -8.46
N GLY A 167 -24.85 9.27 -8.79
CA GLY A 167 -24.55 10.57 -8.18
C GLY A 167 -23.58 10.46 -7.00
N PHE A 168 -22.98 11.59 -6.61
CA PHE A 168 -21.88 11.67 -5.64
C PHE A 168 -22.18 11.04 -4.27
N LEU A 169 -23.46 10.93 -3.89
CA LEU A 169 -23.92 10.39 -2.61
C LEU A 169 -24.20 8.88 -2.63
N ALA A 170 -24.25 8.25 -3.81
CA ALA A 170 -24.51 6.82 -3.91
C ALA A 170 -23.27 6.04 -3.45
N ALA A 171 -23.35 5.47 -2.24
CA ALA A 171 -22.40 4.48 -1.76
C ALA A 171 -22.66 3.13 -2.46
N ALA A 172 -22.42 3.08 -3.79
CA ALA A 172 -22.43 1.82 -4.52
C ALA A 172 -21.18 1.03 -4.10
N GLY A 173 -21.38 -0.17 -3.55
CA GLY A 173 -20.29 -1.06 -3.16
C GLY A 173 -19.39 -1.35 -4.35
N GLY A 174 -18.12 -0.95 -4.27
CA GLY A 174 -17.11 -1.21 -5.31
C GLY A 174 -16.66 -0.01 -6.14
N ARG A 175 -17.11 1.22 -5.88
CA ARG A 175 -16.56 2.44 -6.52
C ARG A 175 -16.22 3.55 -5.53
N LEU A 176 -15.27 4.40 -5.94
CA LEU A 176 -14.88 5.61 -5.23
C LEU A 176 -16.11 6.54 -5.13
N SER A 177 -16.37 7.04 -3.93
CA SER A 177 -17.55 7.86 -3.63
C SER A 177 -17.15 9.02 -2.73
N ILE A 178 -18.05 9.99 -2.56
CA ILE A 178 -17.81 11.13 -1.66
C ILE A 178 -17.49 10.69 -0.23
N VAL A 179 -17.91 9.48 0.15
CA VAL A 179 -17.60 8.86 1.44
C VAL A 179 -16.10 8.65 1.61
N HIS A 180 -15.38 8.25 0.56
CA HIS A 180 -13.92 8.06 0.60
C HIS A 180 -13.18 9.41 0.62
N VAL A 181 -13.72 10.41 -0.07
CA VAL A 181 -13.20 11.80 0.02
C VAL A 181 -13.40 12.37 1.42
N ALA A 182 -14.54 12.10 2.06
CA ALA A 182 -14.80 12.48 3.44
C ALA A 182 -13.81 11.81 4.41
N LEU A 183 -13.45 10.53 4.20
CA LEU A 183 -12.38 9.86 4.96
C LEU A 183 -11.07 10.64 4.83
N ALA A 184 -10.61 10.90 3.60
CA ALA A 184 -9.34 11.59 3.38
C ALA A 184 -9.34 13.03 3.93
N PHE A 185 -10.47 13.73 3.86
CA PHE A 185 -10.64 15.03 4.47
C PHE A 185 -10.52 14.97 6.00
N LEU A 186 -11.19 14.02 6.66
CA LEU A 186 -11.10 13.82 8.10
C LEU A 186 -9.66 13.49 8.52
N LEU A 187 -8.96 12.66 7.75
CA LEU A 187 -7.55 12.33 7.99
C LEU A 187 -6.64 13.55 7.80
N LEU A 188 -6.89 14.39 6.80
CA LEU A 188 -6.15 15.64 6.57
C LEU A 188 -6.36 16.63 7.71
N LEU A 189 -7.60 16.81 8.14
CA LEU A 189 -7.94 17.67 9.28
C LEU A 189 -7.25 17.18 10.55
N ALA A 190 -7.34 15.87 10.84
CA ALA A 190 -6.67 15.24 11.97
C ALA A 190 -5.14 15.40 11.92
N ALA A 191 -4.52 15.19 10.75
CA ALA A 191 -3.08 15.35 10.58
C ALA A 191 -2.64 16.81 10.76
N ALA A 192 -3.38 17.78 10.21
CA ALA A 192 -3.09 19.20 10.34
C ALA A 192 -3.24 19.69 11.79
N LEU A 193 -4.30 19.25 12.48
CA LEU A 193 -4.49 19.52 13.91
C LEU A 193 -3.39 18.88 14.75
N GLY A 194 -3.05 17.61 14.48
CA GLY A 194 -1.97 16.90 15.13
C GLY A 194 -0.62 17.59 14.96
N TRP A 195 -0.30 18.06 13.76
CA TRP A 195 0.91 18.83 13.49
C TRP A 195 0.95 20.16 14.26
N ARG A 196 -0.19 20.86 14.35
CA ARG A 196 -0.29 22.08 15.18
C ARG A 196 -0.10 21.79 16.67
N LEU A 197 -0.62 20.67 17.16
CA LEU A 197 -0.45 20.24 18.56
C LEU A 197 1.00 19.84 18.86
N GLU A 198 1.67 19.12 17.96
CA GLU A 198 3.08 18.77 18.10
C GLU A 198 3.98 20.01 18.27
N LYS A 199 3.70 21.09 17.53
CA LYS A 199 4.46 22.35 17.61
C LYS A 199 4.37 23.03 18.97
N ARG A 200 3.38 22.70 19.81
CA ARG A 200 3.22 23.28 21.16
C ARG A 200 4.17 22.65 22.21
N ALA A 201 5.01 21.69 21.82
CA ALA A 201 6.09 21.08 22.61
C ALA A 201 5.70 20.40 23.95
N GLN A 202 4.41 20.27 24.27
CA GLN A 202 3.95 19.59 25.48
C GLN A 202 3.85 18.06 25.25
N ALA A 203 4.32 17.28 26.22
CA ALA A 203 4.35 15.81 26.11
C ALA A 203 2.95 15.19 25.93
N TRP A 204 1.94 15.68 26.65
CA TRP A 204 0.55 15.23 26.51
C TRP A 204 -0.04 15.59 25.14
N ALA A 205 0.33 16.75 24.57
CA ALA A 205 -0.15 17.20 23.26
C ALA A 205 0.35 16.31 22.12
N ARG A 206 1.55 15.70 22.27
CA ARG A 206 2.07 14.70 21.33
C ARG A 206 1.24 13.42 21.33
N HIS A 207 0.92 12.90 22.53
CA HIS A 207 0.06 11.72 22.66
C HIS A 207 -1.36 11.98 22.12
N ALA A 208 -1.91 13.16 22.39
CA ALA A 208 -3.19 13.58 21.84
C ALA A 208 -3.16 13.66 20.30
N ALA A 209 -2.09 14.22 19.72
CA ALA A 209 -1.91 14.32 18.27
C ALA A 209 -1.90 12.94 17.59
N ASP A 210 -1.30 11.93 18.22
CA ASP A 210 -1.24 10.58 17.66
C ASP A 210 -2.58 9.84 17.69
N GLY A 211 -3.45 10.20 18.65
CA GLY A 211 -4.82 9.69 18.71
C GLY A 211 -5.76 10.27 17.64
N LEU A 212 -5.41 11.38 16.99
CA LEU A 212 -6.34 12.06 16.06
C LEU A 212 -6.58 11.29 14.76
N LEU A 213 -5.56 10.67 14.18
CA LEU A 213 -5.71 9.86 12.95
C LEU A 213 -6.63 8.63 13.16
N PRO A 214 -6.40 7.77 14.18
CA PRO A 214 -7.32 6.66 14.44
C PRO A 214 -8.71 7.16 14.86
N ALA A 215 -8.82 8.26 15.61
CA ALA A 215 -10.12 8.86 15.94
C ALA A 215 -10.88 9.31 14.68
N ALA A 216 -10.20 9.93 13.70
CA ALA A 216 -10.80 10.31 12.43
C ALA A 216 -11.26 9.10 11.60
N ALA A 217 -10.47 8.03 11.57
CA ALA A 217 -10.87 6.78 10.91
C ALA A 217 -12.09 6.14 11.60
N LEU A 218 -12.13 6.09 12.94
CA LEU A 218 -13.28 5.60 13.70
C LEU A 218 -14.52 6.47 13.51
N LEU A 219 -14.36 7.79 13.48
CA LEU A 219 -15.45 8.72 13.17
C LEU A 219 -16.01 8.45 11.77
N TRP A 220 -15.16 8.23 10.78
CA TRP A 220 -15.61 7.86 9.43
C TRP A 220 -16.39 6.54 9.43
N VAL A 221 -15.91 5.50 10.13
CA VAL A 221 -16.63 4.22 10.27
C VAL A 221 -18.01 4.43 10.91
N ALA A 222 -18.09 5.28 11.94
CA ALA A 222 -19.34 5.61 12.61
C ALA A 222 -20.32 6.37 11.70
N LEU A 223 -19.82 7.29 10.87
CA LEU A 223 -20.64 8.07 9.93
C LEU A 223 -21.09 7.24 8.72
N PHE A 224 -20.28 6.28 8.28
CA PHE A 224 -20.51 5.52 7.05
C PHE A 224 -20.36 4.00 7.23
N PRO A 225 -21.14 3.37 8.12
CA PRO A 225 -20.95 1.97 8.50
C PRO A 225 -21.12 1.01 7.32
N ARG A 226 -21.99 1.32 6.36
CA ARG A 226 -22.19 0.50 5.15
C ARG A 226 -20.97 0.53 4.22
N ALA A 227 -20.36 1.71 4.03
CA ALA A 227 -19.17 1.84 3.20
C ALA A 227 -17.95 1.19 3.89
N ALA A 228 -17.81 1.37 5.19
CA ALA A 228 -16.81 0.67 5.99
C ALA A 228 -16.98 -0.85 5.90
N TRP A 229 -18.22 -1.35 6.04
CA TRP A 229 -18.50 -2.77 5.88
C TRP A 229 -18.19 -3.26 4.48
N ALA A 230 -18.56 -2.54 3.43
CA ALA A 230 -18.23 -2.92 2.04
C ALA A 230 -16.72 -2.96 1.77
N ALA A 231 -15.95 -2.01 2.33
CA ALA A 231 -14.49 -2.01 2.23
C ALA A 231 -13.82 -3.13 3.06
N LEU A 232 -14.50 -3.64 4.09
CA LEU A 232 -14.04 -4.74 4.95
C LEU A 232 -14.56 -6.12 4.52
N ALA A 233 -15.68 -6.15 3.80
CA ALA A 233 -16.30 -7.36 3.27
C ALA A 233 -15.51 -7.79 2.04
N PHE A 234 -14.39 -8.48 2.28
CA PHE A 234 -13.67 -9.20 1.23
C PHE A 234 -14.66 -10.16 0.57
N ALA A 235 -14.95 -9.96 -0.71
CA ALA A 235 -15.75 -10.93 -1.46
C ALA A 235 -14.97 -12.25 -1.50
N PRO A 236 -15.47 -13.36 -0.90
CA PRO A 236 -14.83 -14.65 -1.03
C PRO A 236 -14.93 -15.07 -2.49
N VAL A 237 -13.80 -15.21 -3.17
CA VAL A 237 -13.80 -15.78 -4.52
C VAL A 237 -13.91 -17.30 -4.36
N ALA A 238 -15.02 -17.86 -4.82
CA ALA A 238 -15.24 -19.31 -4.85
C ALA A 238 -14.15 -19.96 -5.73
N GLY A 239 -13.17 -20.57 -5.09
CA GLY A 239 -12.03 -21.19 -5.75
C GLY A 239 -10.85 -21.24 -4.80
N GLY A 240 -10.81 -22.28 -3.95
CA GLY A 240 -9.71 -22.50 -3.01
C GLY A 240 -8.37 -22.43 -3.74
N MET A 241 -7.44 -21.64 -3.21
CA MET A 241 -6.10 -21.54 -3.78
C MET A 241 -5.25 -22.76 -3.43
N LEU A 242 -4.48 -23.24 -4.42
CA LEU A 242 -3.50 -24.30 -4.24
C LEU A 242 -2.37 -23.86 -3.28
N PRO A 243 -1.92 -24.73 -2.35
CA PRO A 243 -0.91 -24.40 -1.34
C PRO A 243 0.41 -23.88 -1.90
N GLY A 244 0.77 -24.23 -3.14
CA GLY A 244 1.97 -23.74 -3.81
C GLY A 244 1.99 -22.23 -4.06
N ARG A 245 0.84 -21.55 -4.09
CA ARG A 245 0.77 -20.08 -4.27
C ARG A 245 1.04 -19.29 -2.99
N LEU A 246 0.95 -19.92 -1.83
CA LEU A 246 1.16 -19.29 -0.51
C LEU A 246 2.58 -19.50 0.02
N LEU A 247 3.37 -20.36 -0.62
CA LEU A 247 4.70 -20.75 -0.18
C LEU A 247 5.68 -19.56 -0.05
N PRO A 248 5.73 -18.59 -0.99
CA PRO A 248 6.56 -17.38 -0.82
C PRO A 248 6.15 -16.57 0.42
N ALA A 249 4.85 -16.42 0.64
CA ALA A 249 4.31 -15.68 1.78
C ALA A 249 4.58 -16.37 3.12
N LEU A 250 4.53 -17.71 3.17
CA LEU A 250 4.93 -18.49 4.34
C LEU A 250 6.43 -18.34 4.64
N ALA A 251 7.29 -18.39 3.62
CA ALA A 251 8.72 -18.16 3.78
C ALA A 251 9.02 -16.74 4.29
N ALA A 252 8.31 -15.74 3.78
CA ALA A 252 8.37 -14.36 4.24
C ALA A 252 7.93 -14.20 5.70
N LEU A 253 6.83 -14.85 6.10
CA LEU A 253 6.35 -14.84 7.48
C LEU A 253 7.39 -15.48 8.42
N ALA A 254 7.93 -16.65 8.05
CA ALA A 254 8.97 -17.33 8.82
C ALA A 254 10.21 -16.44 9.00
N TYR A 255 10.65 -15.77 7.93
CA TYR A 255 11.76 -14.82 7.99
C TYR A 255 11.46 -13.63 8.91
N ALA A 256 10.26 -13.03 8.80
CA ALA A 256 9.85 -11.91 9.64
C ALA A 256 9.77 -12.30 11.13
N LEU A 257 9.23 -13.48 11.45
CA LEU A 257 9.18 -14.01 12.81
C LEU A 257 10.58 -14.27 13.38
N TRP A 258 11.47 -14.86 12.60
CA TRP A 258 12.86 -15.07 13.00
C TRP A 258 13.56 -13.73 13.30
N ARG A 259 13.39 -12.72 12.43
CA ARG A 259 13.91 -11.36 12.64
C ARG A 259 13.33 -10.66 13.86
N ALA A 260 12.04 -10.88 14.13
CA ALA A 260 11.40 -10.37 15.34
C ALA A 260 12.04 -10.98 16.60
N GLN A 261 12.48 -12.23 16.56
CA GLN A 261 13.14 -12.86 17.71
C GLN A 261 14.61 -12.44 17.86
N ALA A 262 15.34 -12.30 16.74
CA ALA A 262 16.79 -12.16 16.76
C ALA A 262 17.33 -10.71 16.74
N GLY A 263 16.49 -9.70 16.48
CA GLY A 263 16.95 -8.35 16.12
C GLY A 263 16.58 -7.20 17.07
N ARG A 264 17.35 -6.10 16.99
CA ARG A 264 17.06 -4.83 17.70
C ARG A 264 15.75 -4.16 17.25
N ALA A 265 15.21 -4.53 16.10
CA ALA A 265 13.96 -4.00 15.53
C ALA A 265 12.73 -4.92 15.77
N ARG A 266 12.71 -5.64 16.90
CA ARG A 266 11.71 -6.66 17.25
C ARG A 266 10.25 -6.25 17.02
N ARG A 267 9.89 -5.00 17.38
CA ARG A 267 8.52 -4.49 17.24
C ARG A 267 8.09 -4.28 15.78
N ALA A 268 8.98 -3.77 14.94
CA ALA A 268 8.70 -3.55 13.52
C ALA A 268 8.55 -4.88 12.77
N TRP A 269 9.44 -5.84 13.03
CA TRP A 269 9.36 -7.18 12.46
C TRP A 269 8.17 -7.98 12.99
N GLY A 270 7.80 -7.79 14.26
CA GLY A 270 6.58 -8.36 14.83
C GLY A 270 5.32 -7.81 14.17
N TYR A 271 5.23 -6.50 13.96
CA TYR A 271 4.13 -5.88 13.21
C TYR A 271 4.05 -6.42 11.77
N LEU A 272 5.17 -6.49 11.07
CA LEU A 272 5.23 -7.08 9.72
C LEU A 272 4.78 -8.55 9.71
N ALA A 273 5.20 -9.34 10.70
CA ALA A 273 4.75 -10.73 10.83
C ALA A 273 3.24 -10.83 11.08
N CYS A 274 2.66 -9.93 11.89
CA CYS A 274 1.21 -9.84 12.06
C CYS A 274 0.51 -9.49 10.75
N CYS A 275 1.03 -8.51 9.98
CA CYS A 275 0.48 -8.16 8.67
C CYS A 275 0.57 -9.33 7.68
N LEU A 276 1.69 -10.06 7.64
CA LEU A 276 1.87 -11.24 6.78
C LEU A 276 0.96 -12.39 7.20
N ALA A 277 0.80 -12.64 8.50
CA ALA A 277 -0.11 -13.66 9.01
C ALA A 277 -1.57 -13.33 8.67
N ALA A 278 -2.00 -12.07 8.88
CA ALA A 278 -3.32 -11.60 8.48
C ALA A 278 -3.52 -11.67 6.95
N GLY A 279 -2.51 -11.30 6.17
CA GLY A 279 -2.55 -11.42 4.72
C GLY A 279 -2.64 -12.87 4.24
N LEU A 280 -1.97 -13.81 4.93
CA LEU A 280 -2.03 -15.24 4.63
C LEU A 280 -3.39 -15.83 4.96
N THR A 281 -3.98 -15.49 6.11
CA THR A 281 -5.33 -15.97 6.48
C THR A 281 -6.38 -15.43 5.50
N LEU A 282 -6.27 -14.17 5.09
CA LEU A 282 -7.13 -13.56 4.07
C LEU A 282 -6.81 -14.07 2.65
N GLY A 283 -5.56 -14.44 2.37
CA GLY A 283 -5.08 -14.97 1.09
C GLY A 283 -5.68 -16.32 0.71
N VAL A 284 -6.09 -17.11 1.70
CA VAL A 284 -6.87 -18.34 1.46
C VAL A 284 -8.25 -18.01 0.86
N ALA A 285 -8.81 -16.85 1.18
CA ALA A 285 -10.14 -16.42 0.76
C ALA A 285 -10.15 -15.49 -0.47
N SER A 286 -9.00 -14.90 -0.84
CA SER A 286 -8.92 -13.90 -1.91
C SER A 286 -7.63 -13.98 -2.74
N PRO A 287 -7.71 -14.05 -4.09
CA PRO A 287 -6.55 -14.05 -4.97
C PRO A 287 -5.73 -12.75 -4.90
N PHE A 288 -6.39 -11.62 -4.63
CA PHE A 288 -5.74 -10.33 -4.43
C PHE A 288 -4.83 -10.35 -3.19
N MET A 289 -5.32 -10.92 -2.08
CA MET A 289 -4.53 -11.05 -0.84
C MET A 289 -3.36 -12.03 -1.00
N ALA A 290 -3.52 -13.11 -1.77
CA ALA A 290 -2.42 -14.03 -2.09
C ALA A 290 -1.33 -13.36 -2.94
N ALA A 291 -1.69 -12.49 -3.88
CA ALA A 291 -0.72 -11.72 -4.65
C ALA A 291 -0.08 -10.59 -3.84
N ALA A 292 -0.84 -9.94 -2.93
CA ALA A 292 -0.29 -8.96 -1.99
C ALA A 292 0.80 -9.58 -1.10
N THR A 293 0.51 -10.73 -0.50
CA THR A 293 1.47 -11.46 0.35
C THR A 293 2.65 -11.99 -0.45
N SER A 294 2.45 -12.45 -1.69
CA SER A 294 3.54 -12.83 -2.59
C SER A 294 4.45 -11.64 -2.95
N SER A 295 3.86 -10.46 -3.16
CA SER A 295 4.61 -9.22 -3.42
C SER A 295 5.41 -8.77 -2.20
N MET A 296 4.85 -8.91 -1.00
CA MET A 296 5.59 -8.69 0.25
C MET A 296 6.75 -9.68 0.41
N ALA A 297 6.57 -10.94 0.01
CA ALA A 297 7.64 -11.93 0.00
C ALA A 297 8.75 -11.59 -0.99
N ALA A 298 8.39 -11.15 -2.20
CA ALA A 298 9.33 -10.66 -3.19
C ALA A 298 10.15 -9.47 -2.66
N ALA A 299 9.51 -8.55 -1.93
CA ALA A 299 10.19 -7.42 -1.29
C ALA A 299 11.18 -7.85 -0.19
N LEU A 300 10.93 -8.97 0.49
CA LEU A 300 11.77 -9.48 1.56
C LEU A 300 13.01 -10.26 1.08
N LEU A 301 12.99 -10.75 -0.16
CA LEU A 301 14.11 -11.50 -0.75
C LEU A 301 15.44 -10.71 -0.78
N PRO A 302 15.52 -9.49 -1.35
CA PRO A 302 16.77 -8.72 -1.36
C PRO A 302 17.23 -8.28 0.03
N LEU A 303 16.31 -8.14 0.99
CA LEU A 303 16.63 -7.87 2.40
C LEU A 303 17.38 -9.04 3.03
N ALA A 304 16.81 -10.24 2.90
CA ALA A 304 17.41 -11.47 3.41
C ALA A 304 18.81 -11.71 2.81
N LEU A 305 18.97 -11.50 1.50
CA LEU A 305 20.25 -11.67 0.81
C LEU A 305 21.27 -10.59 1.16
N SER A 306 20.84 -9.34 1.36
CA SER A 306 21.72 -8.26 1.83
C SER A 306 22.30 -8.59 3.20
N GLU A 307 21.46 -9.05 4.13
CA GLU A 307 21.91 -9.44 5.47
C GLU A 307 22.82 -10.67 5.46
N ALA A 308 22.51 -11.68 4.65
CA ALA A 308 23.37 -12.84 4.47
C ALA A 308 24.75 -12.41 3.94
N SER A 309 24.78 -11.49 2.96
CA SER A 309 26.04 -10.99 2.40
C SER A 309 26.89 -10.26 3.45
N LEU A 310 26.28 -9.42 4.30
CA LEU A 310 26.97 -8.70 5.38
C LEU A 310 27.54 -9.66 6.45
N ARG A 311 26.78 -10.71 6.82
CA ARG A 311 27.22 -11.72 7.81
C ARG A 311 28.34 -12.59 7.29
N LEU A 312 28.33 -12.93 6.00
CA LEU A 312 29.40 -13.70 5.36
C LEU A 312 30.69 -12.89 5.25
N THR A 313 30.61 -11.61 4.86
CA THR A 313 31.78 -10.72 4.85
C THR A 313 32.34 -10.46 6.25
N ALA A 314 31.48 -10.34 7.27
CA ALA A 314 31.93 -10.18 8.66
C ALA A 314 32.60 -11.45 9.23
N ARG A 315 32.37 -12.62 8.61
CA ARG A 315 33.01 -13.90 8.95
C ARG A 315 34.21 -14.24 8.07
N ALA A 316 34.48 -13.48 7.01
CA ALA A 316 35.63 -13.68 6.12
C ALA A 316 36.97 -13.20 6.72
N GLY A 317 37.06 -13.20 8.07
CA GLY A 317 38.30 -13.17 8.85
C GLY A 317 38.49 -14.48 9.63
N LEU A 318 37.87 -15.57 9.18
CA LEU A 318 38.33 -16.95 9.35
C LEU A 318 39.18 -17.32 8.12
#